data_AF-A0A850DFG0-F1
#
_entry.id   AF-A0A850DFG0-F1
#
_cell.length_a   1.000
_cell.length_b   1.000
_cell.length_c   1.000
_cell.angle_alpha   90.00
_cell.angle_beta   90.00
_cell.angle_gamma   90.00
#
_symmetry.space_group_name_H-M   'P 1'
#
loop_
_entity.id
_entity.type
_entity.pdbx_description
1 polymer ?
#
loop_
_entity_poly.entity_id
_entity_poly.type
_entity_poly.pdbx_seq_one_letter_code
_entity_poly.pdbx_strand_id
1 'polypeptide(L)'
;MTAVLDRALSGTPHLPVASCDVPLAHVVGADLQVPLANGASCRYANFDYAASAPALVSVHEHVQRALATYASVHRGAGYPSQVSTSRYETARDTVARFVNAAPDQVAVFTRNTTDALNLLASCVPGETVVLDVEHHANF
;
A
#
# COMPACT_ATOMS: atom_id res chain seq x y z
N MET A 1 -10.89 -1.80 -12.37
CA MET A 1 -12.23 -1.37 -12.83
C MET A 1 -12.28 0.15 -12.82
N THR A 2 -12.43 0.82 -13.98
CA THR A 2 -12.37 2.28 -14.09
C THR A 2 -13.75 2.83 -14.44
N ALA A 3 -14.19 3.89 -13.77
CA ALA A 3 -15.36 4.66 -14.19
C ALA A 3 -14.92 6.04 -14.66
N VAL A 4 -15.34 6.41 -15.87
CA VAL A 4 -15.28 7.78 -16.35
C VAL A 4 -16.58 8.45 -15.92
N LEU A 5 -16.51 9.39 -14.98
CA LEU A 5 -17.67 10.20 -14.58
C LEU A 5 -17.85 11.31 -15.61
N ASP A 6 -18.64 11.03 -16.64
CA ASP A 6 -19.11 12.06 -17.58
C ASP A 6 -20.25 12.84 -16.91
N ARG A 7 -20.04 14.13 -16.60
CA ARG A 7 -21.05 14.93 -15.91
C ARG A 7 -21.86 15.74 -16.91
N ALA A 8 -23.03 15.23 -17.26
CA ALA A 8 -24.22 16.03 -17.58
C ALA A 8 -25.51 15.25 -17.30
N LEU A 9 -25.85 15.04 -16.03
CA LEU A 9 -27.24 14.82 -15.62
C LEU A 9 -27.79 16.14 -15.09
N SER A 10 -28.27 16.99 -16.00
CA SER A 10 -29.03 18.18 -15.67
C SER A 10 -30.44 17.77 -15.24
N GLY A 11 -30.83 18.05 -13.98
CA GLY A 11 -32.25 18.07 -13.62
C GLY A 11 -32.69 17.57 -12.24
N THR A 12 -31.81 17.16 -11.32
CA THR A 12 -32.22 16.82 -9.94
C THR A 12 -31.64 17.81 -8.92
N PRO A 13 -32.41 18.22 -7.89
CA PRO A 13 -31.90 19.09 -6.84
C PRO A 13 -30.77 18.36 -6.10
N HIS A 14 -29.54 18.83 -6.33
CA HIS A 14 -28.38 18.35 -5.57
C HIS A 14 -28.58 18.78 -4.11
N LEU A 15 -28.80 17.81 -3.22
CA LEU A 15 -28.56 17.99 -1.80
C LEU A 15 -27.13 18.56 -1.63
N PRO A 16 -26.89 19.50 -0.70
CA PRO A 16 -25.56 20.02 -0.47
C PRO A 16 -24.65 18.86 -0.06
N VAL A 17 -23.88 18.36 -1.02
CA VAL A 17 -22.79 17.42 -0.76
C VAL A 17 -21.80 18.25 0.05
N ALA A 18 -21.59 17.87 1.32
CA ALA A 18 -20.56 18.46 2.14
C ALA A 18 -19.26 18.48 1.31
N SER A 19 -18.71 19.67 1.10
CA SER A 19 -17.48 19.81 0.34
C SER A 19 -16.38 19.11 1.14
N CYS A 20 -16.03 17.91 0.71
CA CYS A 20 -14.85 17.22 1.23
C CYS A 20 -13.64 17.89 0.55
N ASP A 21 -13.37 19.14 0.94
CA ASP A 21 -12.37 19.98 0.29
C ASP A 21 -10.93 19.51 0.56
N VAL A 22 -10.74 18.60 1.52
CA VAL A 22 -9.44 18.04 1.87
C VAL A 22 -9.52 16.51 1.94
N PRO A 23 -8.70 15.78 1.16
CA PRO A 23 -8.65 14.32 1.26
C PRO A 23 -8.08 13.88 2.61
N LEU A 24 -8.59 12.78 3.17
CA LEU A 24 -8.08 12.21 4.41
C LEU A 24 -6.60 11.80 4.31
N ALA A 25 -6.14 11.45 3.11
CA ALA A 25 -4.74 11.14 2.83
C ALA A 25 -4.37 11.54 1.40
N HIS A 26 -3.21 12.17 1.24
CA HIS A 26 -2.67 12.51 -0.07
C HIS A 26 -1.95 11.31 -0.68
N VAL A 27 -2.39 10.88 -1.86
CA VAL A 27 -1.78 9.79 -2.63
C VAL A 27 -1.09 10.31 -3.89
N VAL A 28 -0.02 9.63 -4.30
CA VAL A 28 0.67 9.94 -5.54
C VAL A 28 -0.27 9.71 -6.73
N GLY A 29 -0.33 10.68 -7.65
CA GLY A 29 -1.17 10.59 -8.84
C GLY A 29 -2.65 10.93 -8.62
N ALA A 30 -3.02 11.52 -7.48
CA ALA A 30 -4.41 11.92 -7.19
C ALA A 30 -5.03 12.83 -8.26
N ASP A 31 -4.23 13.68 -8.91
CA ASP A 31 -4.68 14.63 -9.94
C ASP A 31 -4.41 14.15 -11.38
N LEU A 32 -4.08 12.86 -11.55
CA LEU A 32 -3.81 12.26 -12.86
C LEU A 32 -4.96 12.57 -13.83
N GLN A 33 -4.63 13.23 -14.94
CA GLN A 33 -5.57 13.49 -16.03
C GLN A 33 -5.46 12.37 -17.07
N VAL A 34 -6.60 11.87 -17.51
CA VAL A 34 -6.69 10.89 -18.59
C VAL A 34 -7.45 11.46 -19.78
N PRO A 35 -6.99 11.19 -21.02
CA PRO A 35 -7.67 11.64 -22.22
C PRO A 35 -8.98 10.86 -22.42
N LEU A 36 -9.99 11.56 -22.93
CA LEU A 36 -11.27 11.01 -23.33
C LEU A 36 -11.32 10.84 -24.85
N ALA A 37 -12.21 9.95 -25.33
CA ALA A 37 -12.35 9.67 -26.76
C ALA A 37 -12.75 10.90 -27.60
N ASN A 38 -13.37 11.91 -26.98
CA ASN A 38 -13.75 13.18 -27.61
C ASN A 38 -12.61 14.22 -27.65
N GLY A 39 -11.40 13.86 -27.21
CA GLY A 39 -10.24 14.75 -27.16
C GLY A 39 -10.18 15.66 -25.92
N ALA A 40 -11.18 15.63 -25.04
CA ALA A 40 -11.11 16.27 -23.73
C ALA A 40 -10.26 15.44 -22.76
N SER A 41 -10.00 15.97 -21.56
CA SER A 41 -9.37 15.23 -20.46
C SER A 41 -10.21 15.34 -19.20
N CYS A 42 -10.18 14.31 -18.37
CA CYS A 42 -10.79 14.35 -17.04
C CYS A 42 -9.84 13.77 -15.99
N ARG A 43 -10.09 14.08 -14.72
CA ARG A 43 -9.38 13.45 -13.60
C ARG A 43 -9.71 11.96 -13.55
N TYR A 44 -8.69 11.13 -13.38
CA TYR A 44 -8.83 9.69 -13.21
C TYR A 44 -9.45 9.35 -11.85
N ALA A 45 -10.52 8.55 -11.85
CA ALA A 45 -11.10 7.96 -10.65
C ALA A 45 -10.69 6.49 -10.57
N ASN A 46 -9.82 6.15 -9.62
CA ASN A 46 -9.34 4.79 -9.43
C ASN A 46 -10.27 4.02 -8.48
N PHE A 47 -11.06 3.08 -9.02
CA PHE A 47 -11.91 2.16 -8.25
C PHE A 47 -11.32 0.75 -8.13
N ASP A 48 -9.99 0.63 -8.21
CA ASP A 48 -9.27 -0.65 -8.19
C ASP A 48 -8.27 -0.76 -7.02
N TYR A 49 -8.56 -0.08 -5.91
CA TYR A 49 -7.68 -0.06 -4.73
C TYR A 49 -7.50 -1.44 -4.09
N ALA A 50 -8.49 -2.34 -4.26
CA ALA A 50 -8.40 -3.71 -3.78
C ALA A 50 -7.33 -4.53 -4.51
N ALA A 51 -7.04 -4.21 -5.78
CA ALA A 51 -5.94 -4.83 -6.52
C ALA A 51 -4.59 -4.22 -6.11
N SER A 52 -4.49 -2.88 -6.07
CA SER A 52 -3.34 -2.16 -5.53
C SER A 52 -3.67 -0.69 -5.27
N ALA A 53 -3.34 -0.21 -4.07
CA ALA A 53 -3.51 1.18 -3.70
C ALA A 53 -2.30 2.03 -4.10
N PRO A 54 -2.49 3.28 -4.57
CA PRO A 54 -1.38 4.21 -4.78
C PRO A 54 -0.68 4.53 -3.46
N ALA A 55 0.62 4.77 -3.52
CA ALA A 55 1.39 5.16 -2.35
C ALA A 55 0.93 6.53 -1.82
N LEU A 56 0.98 6.71 -0.50
CA LEU A 56 0.89 8.03 0.11
C LEU A 56 2.05 8.91 -0.36
N VAL A 57 1.81 10.21 -0.54
CA VAL A 57 2.86 11.17 -0.91
C VAL A 57 4.00 11.16 0.12
N SER A 58 3.66 11.11 1.41
CA SER A 58 4.65 11.03 2.50
C SER A 58 5.54 9.78 2.43
N VAL A 59 4.97 8.63 2.02
CA VAL A 59 5.71 7.37 1.83
C VAL A 59 6.63 7.49 0.63
N HIS A 60 6.13 8.00 -0.50
CA HIS A 60 6.93 8.23 -1.70
C HIS A 60 8.16 9.09 -1.40
N GLU A 61 7.96 10.25 -0.76
CA GLU A 61 9.06 11.13 -0.39
C GLU A 61 10.03 10.49 0.61
N HIS A 62 9.52 9.72 1.58
CA HIS A 62 10.37 9.03 2.54
C HIS A 62 11.28 8.01 1.84
N VAL A 63 10.74 7.23 0.90
CA VAL A 63 11.53 6.28 0.11
C VAL A 63 12.60 7.01 -0.69
N GLN A 64 12.26 8.11 -1.38
CA GLN A 64 13.24 8.90 -2.14
C GLN A 64 14.38 9.41 -1.24
N ARG A 65 14.05 9.96 -0.06
CA ARG A 65 15.07 10.38 0.93
C ARG A 65 15.89 9.20 1.44
N ALA A 66 15.27 8.04 1.64
CA ALA A 66 15.94 6.88 2.20
C ALA A 66 17.01 6.31 1.26
N LEU A 67 16.77 6.36 -0.06
CA LEU A 67 17.69 5.89 -1.09
C LEU A 67 19.04 6.61 -1.08
N ALA A 68 19.08 7.89 -0.68
CA ALA A 68 20.32 8.67 -0.64
C ALA A 68 21.38 8.12 0.33
N THR A 69 20.98 7.32 1.33
CA THR A 69 21.88 6.69 2.31
C THR A 69 21.72 5.17 2.33
N TYR A 70 21.25 4.58 1.24
CA TYR A 70 21.01 3.14 1.15
C TYR A 70 22.33 2.36 1.19
N ALA A 71 22.36 1.32 2.04
CA ALA A 71 23.41 0.33 2.07
C ALA A 71 22.88 -1.00 2.61
N SER A 72 23.70 -2.05 2.57
CA SER A 72 23.34 -3.35 3.13
C SER A 72 23.04 -3.25 4.62
N VAL A 73 21.90 -3.79 5.03
CA VAL A 73 21.48 -3.89 6.44
C VAL A 73 22.28 -4.99 7.14
N HIS A 74 22.69 -4.76 8.40
CA HIS A 74 23.44 -5.69 9.26
C HIS A 74 24.78 -6.21 8.70
N ARG A 75 25.27 -5.66 7.58
CA ARG A 75 26.45 -6.21 6.86
C ARG A 75 27.62 -5.24 6.72
N GLY A 76 27.50 -4.01 7.19
CA GLY A 76 28.58 -3.02 7.14
C GLY A 76 28.72 -2.23 8.43
N ALA A 77 29.96 -1.85 8.75
CA ALA A 77 30.27 -0.98 9.88
C ALA A 77 30.21 0.52 9.53
N GLY A 78 30.10 0.88 8.25
CA GLY A 78 30.05 2.27 7.78
C GLY A 78 28.71 2.96 8.06
N TYR A 79 28.73 4.30 8.08
CA TYR A 79 27.57 5.13 8.41
C TYR A 79 26.29 4.78 7.62
N PRO A 80 26.29 4.64 6.28
CA PRO A 80 25.07 4.29 5.53
C PRO A 80 24.47 2.93 5.91
N SER A 81 25.31 1.96 6.28
CA SER A 81 24.87 0.62 6.72
C SER A 81 24.17 0.70 8.07
N GLN A 82 24.73 1.44 9.02
CA GLN A 82 24.10 1.66 10.32
C GLN A 82 22.76 2.39 10.19
N VAL A 83 22.70 3.44 9.36
CA VAL A 83 21.46 4.17 9.09
C VAL A 83 20.40 3.28 8.44
N SER A 84 20.77 2.50 7.43
CA SER A 84 19.84 1.57 6.76
C SER A 84 19.33 0.50 7.73
N THR A 85 20.21 0.00 8.60
CA THR A 85 19.88 -0.99 9.63
C THR A 85 18.88 -0.43 10.65
N SER A 86 19.15 0.77 11.17
CA SER A 86 18.23 1.44 12.11
C SER A 86 16.85 1.67 11.49
N ARG A 87 16.77 2.11 10.23
CA ARG A 87 15.50 2.30 9.52
C ARG A 87 14.75 0.99 9.33
N TYR A 88 15.45 -0.09 8.96
CA TYR A 88 14.85 -1.39 8.74
C TYR A 88 14.25 -1.98 10.03
N GLU A 89 14.97 -1.92 11.15
CA GLU A 89 14.42 -2.39 12.43
C GLU A 89 13.32 -1.48 12.96
N THR A 90 13.43 -0.16 12.79
CA THR A 90 12.32 0.76 13.13
C THR A 90 11.06 0.46 12.32
N ALA A 91 11.19 0.08 11.05
CA ALA A 91 10.07 -0.35 10.23
C ALA A 91 9.48 -1.67 10.76
N ARG A 92 10.31 -2.63 11.18
CA ARG A 92 9.86 -3.89 11.80
C ARG A 92 9.05 -3.62 13.06
N ASP A 93 9.55 -2.77 13.95
CA ASP A 93 8.85 -2.39 15.19
C ASP A 93 7.53 -1.65 14.91
N THR A 94 7.52 -0.81 13.87
CA THR A 94 6.30 -0.11 13.46
C THR A 94 5.24 -1.08 12.95
N VAL A 95 5.61 -2.06 12.13
CA VAL A 95 4.70 -3.10 11.65
C VAL A 95 4.21 -3.98 12.78
N ALA A 96 5.11 -4.42 13.68
CA ALA A 96 4.75 -5.23 14.84
C ALA A 96 3.71 -4.53 15.72
N ARG A 97 3.91 -3.23 16.02
CA ARG A 97 2.93 -2.43 16.76
C ARG A 97 1.62 -2.23 16.00
N PHE A 98 1.68 -2.00 14.68
CA PHE A 98 0.50 -1.80 13.85
C PHE A 98 -0.44 -3.01 13.87
N VAL A 99 0.12 -4.23 13.85
CA VAL A 99 -0.65 -5.48 13.92
C VAL A 99 -0.88 -5.96 15.37
N ASN A 100 -0.48 -5.18 16.36
CA ASN A 100 -0.57 -5.52 17.79
C ASN A 100 0.09 -6.88 18.14
N ALA A 101 1.30 -7.11 17.63
CA ALA A 101 2.09 -8.30 17.92
C ALA A 101 2.44 -8.40 19.42
N ALA A 102 2.41 -9.60 19.97
CA ALA A 102 2.81 -9.87 21.35
C ALA A 102 4.34 -9.74 21.55
N PRO A 103 4.83 -9.53 22.78
CA PRO A 103 6.26 -9.33 23.04
C PRO A 103 7.19 -10.49 22.62
N ASP A 104 6.65 -11.71 22.53
CA ASP A 104 7.35 -12.91 22.09
C ASP A 104 7.20 -13.20 20.58
N GLN A 105 6.44 -12.37 19.87
CA GLN A 105 6.24 -12.47 18.43
C GLN A 105 7.21 -11.56 17.66
N VAL A 106 7.53 -11.96 16.44
CA VAL A 106 8.40 -11.21 15.52
C VAL A 106 7.70 -10.97 14.20
N ALA A 107 7.77 -9.74 13.69
CA ALA A 107 7.34 -9.45 12.32
C ALA A 107 8.40 -9.97 11.34
N VAL A 108 8.03 -10.85 10.42
CA VAL A 108 8.91 -11.35 9.35
C VAL A 108 8.58 -10.64 8.04
N PHE A 109 9.57 -9.98 7.44
CA PHE A 109 9.39 -9.33 6.14
C PHE A 109 9.57 -10.33 5.01
N THR A 110 8.53 -10.45 4.17
CA THR A 110 8.53 -11.22 2.92
C THR A 110 8.25 -10.27 1.74
N ARG A 111 8.25 -10.80 0.51
CA ARG A 111 7.97 -9.98 -0.69
C ARG A 111 6.52 -9.52 -0.77
N ASN A 112 5.59 -10.39 -0.36
CA ASN A 112 4.14 -10.19 -0.42
C ASN A 112 3.42 -11.23 0.46
N THR A 113 2.09 -11.16 0.49
CA THR A 113 1.24 -12.10 1.25
C THR A 113 1.39 -13.56 0.78
N THR A 114 1.49 -13.82 -0.53
CA THR A 114 1.68 -15.17 -1.07
C THR A 114 2.98 -15.80 -0.57
N ASP A 115 4.09 -15.07 -0.59
CA ASP A 115 5.38 -15.55 -0.07
C ASP A 115 5.32 -15.79 1.45
N ALA A 116 4.57 -14.95 2.19
CA ALA A 116 4.38 -15.14 3.64
C ALA A 116 3.60 -16.42 3.96
N LEU A 117 2.51 -16.68 3.24
CA LEU A 117 1.68 -17.86 3.44
C LEU A 117 2.42 -19.14 3.02
N ASN A 118 3.16 -19.10 1.92
CA ASN A 118 4.03 -20.21 1.51
C ASN A 118 5.14 -20.50 2.54
N LEU A 119 5.77 -19.46 3.08
CA LEU A 119 6.76 -19.64 4.15
C LEU A 119 6.10 -20.31 5.37
N LEU A 120 4.93 -19.81 5.79
CA LEU A 120 4.17 -20.39 6.91
C LEU A 120 3.85 -21.87 6.68
N ALA A 121 3.31 -22.22 5.51
CA ALA A 121 2.96 -23.59 5.16
C ALA A 121 4.19 -24.54 5.17
N SER A 122 5.36 -24.03 4.78
CA SER A 122 6.61 -24.82 4.82
C SER A 122 7.15 -25.05 6.25
N CYS A 123 6.77 -24.20 7.20
CA CYS A 123 7.28 -24.24 8.58
C CYS A 123 6.32 -24.92 9.56
N VAL A 124 5.02 -24.95 9.26
CA VAL A 124 4.00 -25.48 10.18
C VAL A 124 3.34 -26.72 9.56
N PRO A 125 3.72 -27.94 9.99
CA PRO A 125 3.07 -29.15 9.52
C PRO A 125 1.65 -29.27 10.08
N GLY A 126 0.71 -29.82 9.31
CA GLY A 126 -0.64 -30.09 9.79
C GLY A 126 -1.67 -30.25 8.68
N GLU A 127 -2.91 -30.52 9.08
CA GLU A 127 -4.07 -30.42 8.21
C GLU A 127 -4.48 -28.96 8.04
N THR A 128 -4.88 -28.59 6.82
CA THR A 128 -5.31 -27.23 6.48
C THR A 128 -6.80 -27.23 6.18
N VAL A 129 -7.52 -26.29 6.79
CA VAL A 129 -8.92 -26.00 6.44
C VAL A 129 -8.94 -24.92 5.37
N VAL A 130 -9.66 -25.17 4.28
CA VAL A 130 -9.81 -24.22 3.17
C VAL A 130 -11.27 -23.81 3.07
N LEU A 131 -11.52 -22.52 2.90
CA LEU A 131 -12.84 -21.95 2.67
C LEU A 131 -13.01 -21.58 1.20
N ASP A 132 -14.25 -21.55 0.74
CA ASP A 132 -14.67 -21.25 -0.62
C ASP A 132 -14.60 -19.75 -0.98
N VAL A 133 -14.30 -18.91 0.00
CA VAL A 133 -14.12 -17.45 -0.16
C VAL A 133 -12.65 -17.01 -0.14
N GLU A 134 -11.72 -17.97 -0.01
CA GLU A 134 -10.29 -17.66 0.10
C GLU A 134 -9.72 -17.11 -1.20
N HIS A 135 -8.80 -16.16 -1.07
CA HIS A 135 -7.98 -15.74 -2.20
C HIS A 135 -7.01 -16.87 -2.60
N HIS A 136 -6.71 -17.00 -3.89
CA HIS A 136 -5.77 -18.02 -4.41
C HIS A 136 -4.36 -18.02 -3.81
N ALA A 137 -3.99 -16.95 -3.08
CA ALA A 137 -2.72 -16.86 -2.38
C ALA A 137 -2.69 -17.69 -1.08
N ASN A 138 -3.86 -18.11 -0.59
CA ASN A 138 -4.05 -18.90 0.62
C ASN A 138 -4.30 -20.39 0.33
N PHE A 139 -3.71 -20.88 -0.77
CA PHE A 139 -3.73 -22.28 -1.20
C PHE A 139 -2.31 -22.84 -1.27
#